data_AF-A0AAD7FCD9-F1
#
_entry.id   AF-A0AAD7FCD9-F1
#
_cell.length_a   1.000
_cell.length_b   1.000
_cell.length_c   1.000
_cell.angle_alpha   90.00
_cell.angle_beta   90.00
_cell.angle_gamma   90.00
#
_symmetry.space_group_name_H-M   'P 1'
#
loop_
_entity.id
_entity.type
_entity.pdbx_description
1 polymer ?
#
loop_
_entity_poly.entity_id
_entity_poly.type
_entity_poly.pdbx_seq_one_letter_code
_entity_poly.pdbx_strand_id
1 'polypeptide(L)'
;MSNMVPAVYTQVVFGLGMSGVALSVGVLVACGYLAFFHSSRKHLDRVSFRLLVYTLVSHVIFGMLGLIESLYVFPGWQCSLLAFLLNFIILFSPSIFFCMALNLMLVLVYNVNGRMMEKYYIIGSLVLGCACVGSAYASGRLGADTKHHICWYNNENEARMLPWVIGTQVFWMLLLSAAELGVFLVIVAYLLPFIFDSSCTLARHSPDSESQSRGRTRLTIVTLRGIILRIGLYPLVSCLMNVTSSLLSVYSLREEAEAVPSVTPAKPVGVMIYSARTLMYSMMAATDPSFLQAIRARRAASAESSSTAQRATQVPPSVCLTTFVDLTVESTQGTESDHLGHESQTHVETLNVNRTERTVGMSLRAKKVELFKRDEMEGVGAAEPVADPSSAEWDVVRHI
;
A
#
# COMPACT_ATOMS: atom_id res chain seq x y z
N MET A 1 -46.97 -1.02 1.97
CA MET A 1 -45.55 -1.38 2.21
C MET A 1 -44.58 -0.78 1.18
N SER A 2 -45.04 -0.23 0.05
CA SER A 2 -44.20 0.40 -0.99
C SER A 2 -43.39 1.64 -0.55
N ASN A 3 -43.82 2.36 0.49
CA ASN A 3 -43.15 3.58 0.95
C ASN A 3 -42.05 3.36 2.00
N MET A 4 -41.87 2.14 2.52
CA MET A 4 -40.93 1.87 3.62
C MET A 4 -39.52 1.48 3.15
N VAL A 5 -39.43 0.82 1.99
CA VAL A 5 -38.16 0.40 1.36
C VAL A 5 -37.26 1.60 0.99
N PRO A 6 -37.78 2.72 0.45
CA PRO A 6 -36.96 3.89 0.12
C PRO A 6 -36.29 4.50 1.36
N ALA A 7 -36.95 4.49 2.51
CA ALA A 7 -36.44 5.10 3.74
C ALA A 7 -35.22 4.34 4.29
N VAL A 8 -35.31 3.00 4.39
CA VAL A 8 -34.19 2.17 4.87
C VAL A 8 -33.00 2.24 3.90
N TYR A 9 -33.28 2.18 2.59
CA TYR A 9 -32.27 2.32 1.55
C TYR A 9 -31.48 3.63 1.71
N THR A 10 -32.21 4.74 1.83
CA THR A 10 -31.64 6.07 2.01
C THR A 10 -30.80 6.11 3.30
N GLN A 11 -31.33 5.63 4.43
CA GLN A 11 -30.58 5.64 5.69
C GLN A 11 -29.28 4.84 5.63
N VAL A 12 -29.26 3.68 4.96
CA VAL A 12 -28.06 2.84 4.82
C VAL A 12 -27.04 3.51 3.90
N VAL A 13 -27.46 4.03 2.74
CA VAL A 13 -26.58 4.73 1.79
C VAL A 13 -25.97 5.96 2.45
N PHE A 14 -26.79 6.79 3.08
CA PHE A 14 -26.31 7.99 3.75
C PHE A 14 -25.45 7.63 4.97
N GLY A 15 -25.83 6.66 5.80
CA GLY A 15 -25.06 6.28 6.98
C GLY A 15 -23.69 5.71 6.65
N LEU A 16 -23.64 4.62 5.87
CA LEU A 16 -22.39 3.94 5.53
C LEU A 16 -21.57 4.70 4.48
N GLY A 17 -22.24 5.27 3.48
CA GLY A 17 -21.59 6.04 2.42
C GLY A 17 -20.94 7.31 2.97
N MET A 18 -21.67 8.13 3.74
CA MET A 18 -21.12 9.38 4.29
C MET A 18 -20.04 9.12 5.32
N SER A 19 -20.21 8.13 6.19
CA SER A 19 -19.15 7.77 7.16
C SER A 19 -17.88 7.30 6.45
N GLY A 20 -18.03 6.51 5.38
CA GLY A 20 -16.93 6.10 4.52
C GLY A 20 -16.24 7.30 3.86
N VAL A 21 -16.98 8.21 3.22
CA VAL A 21 -16.44 9.40 2.57
C VAL A 21 -15.74 10.31 3.58
N ALA A 22 -16.37 10.57 4.74
CA ALA A 22 -15.79 11.39 5.80
C ALA A 22 -14.48 10.79 6.32
N LEU A 23 -14.44 9.46 6.53
CA LEU A 23 -13.22 8.77 6.96
C LEU A 23 -12.14 8.82 5.86
N SER A 24 -12.49 8.60 4.59
CA SER A 24 -11.58 8.73 3.45
C SER A 24 -10.97 10.14 3.38
N VAL A 25 -11.79 11.18 3.48
CA VAL A 25 -11.34 12.57 3.47
C VAL A 25 -10.43 12.86 4.67
N GLY A 26 -10.80 12.40 5.87
CA GLY A 26 -9.97 12.54 7.06
C GLY A 26 -8.59 11.90 6.90
N VAL A 27 -8.53 10.68 6.35
CA VAL A 27 -7.27 10.00 6.04
C VAL A 27 -6.47 10.75 4.98
N LEU A 28 -7.10 11.22 3.90
CA LEU A 28 -6.43 11.98 2.83
C LEU A 28 -5.85 13.30 3.36
N VAL A 29 -6.59 14.04 4.19
CA VAL A 29 -6.11 15.27 4.84
C VAL A 29 -4.94 14.96 5.76
N ALA A 30 -5.02 13.90 6.57
CA ALA A 30 -3.91 13.48 7.42
C ALA A 30 -2.68 13.07 6.59
N CYS A 31 -2.87 12.38 5.46
CA CYS A 31 -1.79 12.04 4.54
C CYS A 31 -1.14 13.29 3.94
N GLY A 32 -1.94 14.25 3.47
CA GLY A 32 -1.46 15.53 2.96
C GLY A 32 -0.69 16.32 4.02
N TYR A 33 -1.21 16.40 5.24
CA TYR A 33 -0.54 17.02 6.38
C TYR A 33 0.81 16.36 6.68
N LEU A 34 0.87 15.03 6.76
CA LEU A 34 2.12 14.29 7.01
C LEU A 34 3.13 14.43 5.85
N ALA A 35 2.65 14.60 4.61
CA ALA A 35 3.51 14.77 3.44
C ALA A 35 4.31 16.09 3.45
N PHE A 36 3.85 17.13 4.17
CA PHE A 36 4.59 18.37 4.34
C PHE A 36 5.85 18.21 5.21
N PHE A 37 5.92 17.18 6.06
CA PHE A 37 7.08 16.95 6.94
C PHE A 37 8.08 16.00 6.31
N HIS A 38 9.34 16.45 6.16
CA HIS A 38 10.41 15.66 5.55
C HIS A 38 10.64 14.31 6.25
N SER A 39 10.54 14.28 7.59
CA SER A 39 10.69 13.04 8.39
C SER A 39 9.62 12.00 8.06
N SER A 40 8.36 12.43 7.95
CA SER A 40 7.22 11.55 7.66
C SER A 40 7.15 11.15 6.18
N ARG A 41 7.54 12.04 5.25
CA ARG A 41 7.46 11.82 3.80
C ARG A 41 8.19 10.55 3.34
N LYS A 42 9.32 10.21 3.97
CA LYS A 42 10.10 8.99 3.65
C LYS A 42 9.28 7.70 3.80
N HIS A 43 8.36 7.67 4.78
CA HIS A 43 7.49 6.51 5.01
C HIS A 43 6.30 6.45 4.05
N LEU A 44 5.88 7.60 3.52
CA LEU A 44 4.74 7.71 2.60
C LEU A 44 5.13 7.50 1.12
N ASP A 45 6.42 7.58 0.77
CA ASP A 45 6.92 7.47 -0.62
C ASP A 45 6.95 6.03 -1.17
N ARG A 46 6.12 5.15 -0.61
CA ARG A 46 5.97 3.77 -1.06
C ARG A 46 4.92 3.72 -2.17
N VAL A 47 5.25 3.07 -3.29
CA VAL A 47 4.34 2.92 -4.45
C VAL A 47 2.97 2.37 -4.05
N SER A 48 2.92 1.28 -3.28
CA SER A 48 1.66 0.70 -2.79
C SER A 48 0.82 1.68 -1.96
N PHE A 49 1.47 2.59 -1.21
CA PHE A 49 0.76 3.62 -0.45
C PHE A 49 0.21 4.72 -1.36
N ARG A 50 0.97 5.13 -2.38
CA ARG A 50 0.47 6.08 -3.40
C ARG A 50 -0.71 5.51 -4.18
N LEU A 51 -0.65 4.23 -4.56
CA LEU A 51 -1.79 3.51 -5.16
C LEU A 51 -3.01 3.49 -4.24
N LEU A 52 -2.82 3.25 -2.94
CA LEU A 52 -3.89 3.30 -1.95
C LEU A 52 -4.52 4.71 -1.85
N VAL A 53 -3.72 5.77 -1.92
CA VAL A 53 -4.20 7.16 -1.98
C VAL A 53 -5.04 7.41 -3.23
N TYR A 54 -4.63 6.91 -4.40
CA TYR A 54 -5.46 7.01 -5.61
C TYR A 54 -6.81 6.31 -5.44
N THR A 55 -6.80 5.12 -4.83
CA THR A 55 -8.05 4.41 -4.55
C THR A 55 -8.95 5.17 -3.59
N LEU A 56 -8.40 5.75 -2.50
CA LEU A 56 -9.17 6.61 -1.57
C LEU A 56 -9.81 7.80 -2.29
N VAL A 57 -9.06 8.48 -3.16
CA VAL A 57 -9.59 9.59 -3.96
C VAL A 57 -10.75 9.10 -4.84
N SER A 58 -10.59 7.97 -5.53
CA SER A 58 -11.66 7.37 -6.32
C SER A 58 -12.88 7.03 -5.48
N HIS A 59 -12.71 6.55 -4.25
CA HIS A 59 -13.82 6.25 -3.34
C HIS A 59 -14.54 7.49 -2.81
N VAL A 60 -13.83 8.59 -2.58
CA VAL A 60 -14.46 9.89 -2.29
C VAL A 60 -15.31 10.33 -3.48
N ILE A 61 -14.77 10.26 -4.70
CA ILE A 61 -15.53 10.62 -5.90
C ILE A 61 -16.75 9.70 -6.06
N PHE A 62 -16.60 8.38 -5.89
CA PHE A 62 -17.71 7.43 -5.93
C PHE A 62 -18.83 7.79 -4.95
N GLY A 63 -18.46 8.05 -3.68
CA GLY A 63 -19.44 8.44 -2.66
C GLY A 63 -20.14 9.75 -3.01
N MET A 64 -19.42 10.75 -3.51
CA MET A 64 -20.01 12.02 -3.94
C MET A 64 -20.96 11.84 -5.12
N LEU A 65 -20.60 11.04 -6.12
CA LEU A 65 -21.49 10.75 -7.26
C LEU A 65 -22.75 9.98 -6.83
N GLY A 66 -22.62 9.01 -5.91
CA GLY A 66 -23.76 8.29 -5.35
C GLY A 66 -24.71 9.18 -4.55
N LEU A 67 -24.19 10.21 -3.86
CA LEU A 67 -25.02 11.23 -3.21
C LEU A 67 -25.75 12.10 -4.23
N ILE A 68 -25.04 12.53 -5.28
CA ILE A 68 -25.64 13.32 -6.36
C ILE A 68 -26.76 12.54 -7.03
N GLU A 69 -26.55 11.25 -7.33
CA GLU A 69 -27.58 10.34 -7.86
C GLU A 69 -28.78 10.22 -6.92
N SER A 70 -28.54 10.14 -5.61
CA SER A 70 -29.61 10.01 -4.60
C SER A 70 -30.43 11.28 -4.39
N LEU A 71 -29.86 12.46 -4.71
CA LEU A 71 -30.49 13.77 -4.46
C LEU A 71 -31.16 14.36 -5.70
N TYR A 72 -30.71 13.98 -6.90
CA TYR A 72 -31.12 14.62 -8.14
C TYR A 72 -31.56 13.60 -9.19
N VAL A 73 -32.73 13.84 -9.78
CA VAL A 73 -33.19 13.12 -10.97
C VAL A 73 -32.69 13.89 -12.19
N PHE A 74 -31.72 13.34 -12.91
CA PHE A 74 -31.15 13.98 -14.09
C PHE A 74 -31.90 13.59 -15.36
N PRO A 75 -32.39 14.54 -16.16
CA PRO A 75 -32.88 14.26 -17.51
C PRO A 75 -31.72 14.19 -18.52
N GLY A 76 -31.88 13.36 -19.56
CA GLY A 76 -31.03 13.37 -20.75
C GLY A 76 -29.56 12.98 -20.51
N TRP A 77 -28.64 13.69 -21.17
CA TRP A 77 -27.21 13.33 -21.25
C TRP A 77 -26.47 13.38 -19.91
N GLN A 78 -26.94 14.20 -18.97
CA GLN A 78 -26.34 14.32 -17.63
C GLN A 78 -26.44 13.00 -16.87
N CYS A 79 -27.57 12.30 -17.00
CA CYS A 79 -27.79 11.01 -16.38
C CYS A 79 -26.85 9.93 -16.96
N SER A 80 -26.70 9.91 -18.29
CA SER A 80 -25.75 9.01 -18.97
C SER A 80 -24.30 9.28 -18.55
N LEU A 81 -23.90 10.54 -18.38
CA LEU A 81 -22.56 10.90 -17.92
C LEU A 81 -22.34 10.49 -16.46
N LEU A 82 -23.33 10.71 -15.59
CA LEU A 82 -23.26 10.28 -14.19
C LEU A 82 -23.13 8.74 -14.08
N ALA A 83 -23.95 8.01 -14.83
CA ALA A 83 -23.89 6.55 -14.91
C ALA A 83 -22.52 6.07 -15.43
N PHE A 84 -21.97 6.76 -16.44
CA PHE A 84 -20.61 6.48 -16.95
C PHE A 84 -19.56 6.67 -15.85
N LEU A 85 -19.56 7.80 -15.15
CA LEU A 85 -18.57 8.10 -14.12
C LEU A 85 -18.66 7.11 -12.94
N LEU A 86 -19.88 6.76 -12.51
CA LEU A 86 -20.10 5.75 -11.47
C LEU A 86 -19.53 4.38 -11.89
N ASN A 87 -19.91 3.88 -13.06
CA ASN A 87 -19.42 2.59 -13.57
C ASN A 87 -17.90 2.61 -13.79
N PHE A 88 -17.35 3.72 -14.30
CA PHE A 88 -15.92 3.90 -14.49
C PHE A 88 -15.17 3.79 -13.17
N ILE A 89 -15.61 4.47 -12.13
CA ILE A 89 -14.95 4.43 -10.82
C ILE A 89 -15.10 3.06 -10.15
N ILE A 90 -16.27 2.41 -10.30
CA ILE A 90 -16.50 1.05 -9.80
C ILE A 90 -15.50 0.05 -10.40
N LEU A 91 -15.12 0.21 -11.67
CA LEU A 91 -14.13 -0.65 -12.33
C LEU A 91 -12.68 -0.20 -12.09
N PHE A 92 -12.44 1.11 -12.04
CA PHE A 92 -11.12 1.70 -11.82
C PHE A 92 -10.53 1.30 -10.45
N SER A 93 -11.31 1.37 -9.37
CA SER A 93 -10.82 1.07 -8.02
C SER A 93 -10.30 -0.37 -7.86
N PRO A 94 -11.05 -1.43 -8.23
CA PRO A 94 -10.55 -2.81 -8.25
C PRO A 94 -9.32 -2.98 -9.15
N SER A 95 -9.23 -2.26 -10.27
CA SER A 95 -8.05 -2.32 -11.14
C SER A 95 -6.79 -1.83 -10.43
N ILE A 96 -6.91 -0.78 -9.60
CA ILE A 96 -5.80 -0.27 -8.79
C ILE A 96 -5.45 -1.24 -7.65
N PHE A 97 -6.42 -1.91 -7.02
CA PHE A 97 -6.14 -2.96 -6.03
C PHE A 97 -5.41 -4.16 -6.64
N PHE A 98 -5.79 -4.58 -7.84
CA PHE A 98 -5.06 -5.58 -8.60
C PHE A 98 -3.62 -5.12 -8.88
N CYS A 99 -3.43 -3.86 -9.30
CA CYS A 99 -2.10 -3.29 -9.48
C CYS A 99 -1.28 -3.24 -8.18
N MET A 100 -1.92 -3.00 -7.03
CA MET A 100 -1.28 -3.04 -5.72
C MET A 100 -0.80 -4.45 -5.36
N ALA A 101 -1.62 -5.47 -5.64
CA ALA A 101 -1.24 -6.89 -5.47
C ALA A 101 -0.09 -7.27 -6.41
N LEU A 102 -0.19 -6.89 -7.68
CA LEU A 102 0.81 -7.16 -8.71
C LEU A 102 2.14 -6.48 -8.36
N ASN A 103 2.12 -5.24 -7.88
CA ASN A 103 3.32 -4.55 -7.41
C ASN A 103 4.00 -5.28 -6.26
N LEU A 104 3.22 -5.86 -5.32
CA LEU A 104 3.77 -6.64 -4.23
C LEU A 104 4.47 -7.91 -4.74
N MET A 105 3.85 -8.61 -5.69
CA MET A 105 4.45 -9.79 -6.34
C MET A 105 5.71 -9.43 -7.11
N LEU A 106 5.68 -8.38 -7.93
CA LEU A 106 6.83 -7.93 -8.72
C LEU A 106 8.02 -7.54 -7.84
N VAL A 107 7.79 -6.83 -6.74
CA VAL A 107 8.85 -6.42 -5.83
C VAL A 107 9.38 -7.60 -5.01
N LEU A 108 8.52 -8.48 -4.49
CA LEU A 108 8.94 -9.56 -3.58
C LEU A 108 9.49 -10.79 -4.31
N VAL A 109 8.85 -11.21 -5.40
CA VAL A 109 9.17 -12.44 -6.12
C VAL A 109 10.19 -12.16 -7.23
N TYR A 110 9.95 -11.12 -8.01
CA TYR A 110 10.74 -10.81 -9.21
C TYR A 110 11.79 -9.71 -9.00
N ASN A 111 11.82 -9.06 -7.83
CA ASN A 111 12.74 -7.97 -7.52
C ASN A 111 12.72 -6.82 -8.56
N VAL A 112 11.56 -6.54 -9.15
CA VAL A 112 11.37 -5.46 -10.13
C VAL A 112 11.13 -4.12 -9.41
N ASN A 113 11.67 -3.04 -9.97
CA ASN A 113 11.48 -1.70 -9.41
C ASN A 113 10.03 -1.21 -9.59
N GLY A 114 9.23 -1.29 -8.53
CA GLY A 114 7.83 -0.86 -8.54
C GLY A 114 7.59 0.62 -8.89
N ARG A 115 8.59 1.50 -8.72
CA ARG A 115 8.43 2.94 -9.04
C ARG A 115 8.24 3.19 -10.53
N MET A 116 8.92 2.41 -11.37
CA MET A 116 8.78 2.53 -12.82
C MET A 116 7.39 2.04 -13.29
N MET A 117 6.86 1.04 -12.59
CA MET A 117 5.59 0.39 -12.95
C MET A 117 4.35 1.22 -12.61
N GLU A 118 4.46 2.17 -11.67
CA GLU A 118 3.33 3.00 -11.22
C GLU A 118 2.57 3.70 -12.35
N LYS A 119 3.31 4.27 -13.31
CA LYS A 119 2.70 4.96 -14.46
C LYS A 119 1.85 4.00 -15.30
N TYR A 120 2.34 2.78 -15.50
CA TYR A 120 1.64 1.75 -16.26
C TYR A 120 0.41 1.24 -15.52
N TYR A 121 0.45 1.14 -14.20
CA TYR A 121 -0.72 0.76 -13.39
C TYR A 121 -1.86 1.76 -13.55
N ILE A 122 -1.56 3.05 -13.48
CA ILE A 122 -2.56 4.12 -13.61
C ILE A 122 -3.10 4.16 -15.04
N ILE A 123 -2.22 4.21 -16.04
CA ILE A 123 -2.63 4.26 -17.46
C ILE A 123 -3.44 3.02 -17.83
N GLY A 124 -2.99 1.82 -17.44
CA GLY A 124 -3.71 0.57 -17.70
C GLY A 124 -5.10 0.55 -17.07
N SER A 125 -5.24 1.02 -15.84
CA SER A 125 -6.54 1.09 -15.14
C SER A 125 -7.49 2.11 -15.80
N LEU A 126 -6.96 3.26 -16.23
CA LEU A 126 -7.74 4.26 -16.97
C LEU A 126 -8.20 3.72 -18.33
N VAL A 127 -7.30 3.11 -19.10
CA VAL A 127 -7.61 2.54 -20.41
C VAL A 127 -8.63 1.42 -20.29
N LEU A 128 -8.48 0.52 -19.30
CA LEU A 128 -9.44 -0.56 -19.05
C LEU A 128 -10.83 0.01 -18.70
N GLY A 129 -10.89 0.99 -17.78
CA GLY A 129 -12.14 1.65 -17.41
C GLY A 129 -12.84 2.31 -18.60
N CYS A 130 -12.08 3.08 -19.39
CA CYS A 130 -12.60 3.77 -20.57
C CYS A 130 -13.05 2.80 -21.67
N ALA A 131 -12.30 1.74 -21.93
CA ALA A 131 -12.65 0.76 -22.96
C ALA A 131 -13.95 0.02 -22.58
N CYS A 132 -14.04 -0.49 -21.34
CA CYS A 132 -15.20 -1.26 -20.89
C CYS A 132 -16.44 -0.38 -20.77
N VAL A 133 -16.37 0.71 -20.01
CA VAL A 133 -17.56 1.55 -19.72
C VAL A 133 -17.87 2.49 -20.87
N GLY A 134 -16.85 2.98 -21.59
CA GLY A 134 -17.02 3.83 -22.76
C GLY A 134 -17.74 3.11 -23.89
N SER A 135 -17.58 1.79 -24.03
CA SER A 135 -18.33 1.00 -25.03
C SER A 135 -19.85 1.03 -24.77
N ALA A 136 -20.29 0.89 -23.52
CA ALA A 136 -21.70 1.02 -23.15
C ALA A 136 -22.21 2.45 -23.30
N TYR A 137 -21.40 3.45 -22.94
CA TYR A 137 -21.75 4.86 -23.12
C TYR A 137 -21.94 5.22 -24.60
N ALA A 138 -20.98 4.86 -25.45
CA ALA A 138 -21.03 5.10 -26.89
C ALA A 138 -22.20 4.37 -27.57
N SER A 139 -22.61 3.23 -27.02
CA SER A 139 -23.77 2.45 -27.51
C SER A 139 -25.12 2.99 -27.02
N GLY A 140 -25.15 4.10 -26.29
CA GLY A 140 -26.37 4.68 -25.73
C GLY A 140 -27.04 3.80 -24.67
N ARG A 141 -26.28 2.91 -24.02
CA ARG A 141 -26.82 1.95 -23.04
C ARG A 141 -26.83 2.48 -21.62
N LEU A 142 -26.10 3.56 -21.34
CA LEU A 142 -26.12 4.24 -20.05
C LEU A 142 -27.11 5.41 -20.11
N GLY A 143 -28.01 5.52 -19.13
CA GLY A 143 -29.08 6.51 -19.12
C GLY A 143 -30.00 6.38 -17.90
N ALA A 144 -31.18 6.98 -17.99
CA ALA A 144 -32.17 6.90 -16.94
C ALA A 144 -32.83 5.51 -16.91
N ASP A 145 -32.83 4.88 -15.74
CA ASP A 145 -33.65 3.70 -15.47
C ASP A 145 -35.06 4.16 -15.13
N THR A 146 -36.00 3.93 -16.05
CA THR A 146 -37.39 4.38 -15.90
C THR A 146 -38.14 3.69 -14.76
N LYS A 147 -37.68 2.50 -14.34
CA LYS A 147 -38.33 1.67 -13.31
C LYS A 147 -37.92 2.11 -11.91
N HIS A 148 -36.66 2.52 -11.74
CA HIS A 148 -36.10 2.88 -10.44
C HIS A 148 -35.83 4.39 -10.28
N HIS A 149 -35.99 5.17 -11.35
CA HIS A 149 -35.71 6.62 -11.39
C HIS A 149 -34.27 6.98 -10.98
N ILE A 150 -33.30 6.13 -11.36
CA ILE A 150 -31.86 6.32 -11.10
C ILE A 150 -31.06 6.40 -12.41
N CYS A 151 -29.79 6.78 -12.33
CA CYS A 151 -28.91 6.90 -13.49
C CYS A 151 -28.01 5.68 -13.62
N TRP A 152 -28.44 4.73 -14.44
CA TRP A 152 -27.79 3.43 -14.58
C TRP A 152 -27.78 2.95 -16.05
N TYR A 153 -28.09 1.68 -16.30
CA TYR A 153 -28.30 1.13 -17.64
C TYR A 153 -29.75 1.36 -18.06
N ASN A 154 -29.96 1.78 -19.31
CA ASN A 154 -31.30 1.98 -19.87
C ASN A 154 -32.04 0.64 -19.94
N ASN A 155 -33.24 0.60 -19.35
CA ASN A 155 -34.08 -0.58 -19.17
C ASN A 155 -35.14 -0.77 -20.27
N GLU A 156 -35.11 0.00 -21.38
CA GLU A 156 -36.05 -0.15 -22.50
C GLU A 156 -36.19 -1.59 -23.02
N ASN A 157 -35.15 -2.41 -22.89
CA ASN A 157 -35.17 -3.83 -23.24
C ASN A 157 -34.41 -4.64 -22.18
N GLU A 158 -35.13 -5.18 -21.18
CA GLU A 158 -34.55 -5.95 -20.07
C GLU A 158 -33.65 -7.11 -20.57
N ALA A 159 -34.07 -7.82 -21.63
CA ALA A 159 -33.29 -8.91 -22.24
C ALA A 159 -31.92 -8.48 -22.78
N ARG A 160 -31.76 -7.21 -23.16
CA ARG A 160 -30.49 -6.67 -23.67
C ARG A 160 -29.63 -6.08 -22.55
N MET A 161 -30.19 -5.72 -21.41
CA MET A 161 -29.46 -5.09 -20.31
C MET A 161 -28.44 -6.04 -19.67
N LEU A 162 -28.82 -7.29 -19.44
CA LEU A 162 -27.98 -8.26 -18.73
C LEU A 162 -26.63 -8.51 -19.43
N PRO A 163 -26.55 -8.76 -20.75
CA PRO A 163 -25.27 -8.86 -21.45
C PRO A 163 -24.37 -7.63 -21.31
N TRP A 164 -24.95 -6.42 -21.29
CA TRP A 164 -24.16 -5.19 -21.11
C TRP A 164 -23.57 -5.14 -19.71
N VAL A 165 -24.38 -5.30 -18.65
CA VAL A 165 -23.88 -5.26 -17.27
C VAL A 165 -22.83 -6.35 -17.03
N ILE A 166 -23.03 -7.55 -17.59
CA ILE A 166 -22.04 -8.62 -17.50
C ILE A 166 -20.75 -8.24 -18.23
N GLY A 167 -20.84 -7.82 -19.49
CA GLY A 167 -19.70 -7.58 -20.36
C GLY A 167 -18.86 -6.35 -20.00
N THR A 168 -19.45 -5.31 -19.44
CA THR A 168 -18.74 -4.07 -19.09
C THR A 168 -18.27 -4.02 -17.65
N GLN A 169 -18.91 -4.76 -16.74
CA GLN A 169 -18.67 -4.62 -15.30
C GLN A 169 -18.43 -5.95 -14.59
N VAL A 170 -19.42 -6.84 -14.53
CA VAL A 170 -19.35 -8.06 -13.70
C VAL A 170 -18.20 -8.96 -14.11
N PHE A 171 -18.05 -9.23 -15.42
CA PHE A 171 -16.98 -10.07 -15.95
C PHE A 171 -15.60 -9.55 -15.54
N TRP A 172 -15.36 -8.24 -15.70
CA TRP A 172 -14.09 -7.61 -15.39
C TRP A 172 -13.81 -7.55 -13.89
N MET A 173 -14.81 -7.26 -13.05
CA MET A 173 -14.66 -7.29 -11.59
C MET A 173 -14.30 -8.69 -11.09
N LEU A 174 -14.94 -9.73 -11.63
CA LEU A 174 -14.61 -11.13 -11.30
C LEU A 174 -13.23 -11.52 -11.80
N LEU A 175 -12.86 -11.13 -13.02
CA LEU A 175 -11.53 -11.40 -13.59
C LEU A 175 -10.43 -10.76 -12.76
N LEU A 176 -10.59 -9.48 -12.39
CA LEU A 176 -9.65 -8.77 -11.52
C LEU A 176 -9.56 -9.42 -10.13
N SER A 177 -10.69 -9.82 -9.55
CA SER A 177 -10.72 -10.50 -8.24
C SER A 177 -10.02 -11.87 -8.29
N ALA A 178 -10.23 -12.63 -9.36
CA ALA A 178 -9.56 -13.91 -9.57
C ALA A 178 -8.04 -13.71 -9.77
N ALA A 179 -7.64 -12.68 -10.53
CA ALA A 179 -6.24 -12.33 -10.73
C ALA A 179 -5.58 -11.85 -9.42
N GLU A 180 -6.27 -11.03 -8.62
CA GLU A 180 -5.86 -10.62 -7.26
C GLU A 180 -5.61 -11.83 -6.36
N LEU A 181 -6.55 -12.78 -6.34
CA LEU A 181 -6.43 -14.02 -5.57
C LEU A 181 -5.25 -14.86 -6.05
N GLY A 182 -5.07 -15.02 -7.36
CA GLY A 182 -3.94 -15.75 -7.94
C GLY A 182 -2.60 -15.14 -7.54
N VAL A 183 -2.46 -13.82 -7.65
CA VAL A 183 -1.27 -13.08 -7.23
C VAL A 183 -1.02 -13.25 -5.72
N PHE A 184 -2.06 -13.15 -4.91
CA PHE A 184 -1.96 -13.36 -3.46
C PHE A 184 -1.48 -14.77 -3.12
N LEU A 185 -2.03 -15.81 -3.78
CA LEU A 185 -1.61 -17.20 -3.58
C LEU A 185 -0.13 -17.42 -3.95
N VAL A 186 0.35 -16.81 -5.04
CA VAL A 186 1.77 -16.86 -5.43
C VAL A 186 2.65 -16.24 -4.34
N ILE A 187 2.26 -15.08 -3.80
CA ILE A 187 3.02 -14.41 -2.73
C ILE A 187 3.04 -15.25 -1.47
N VAL A 188 1.91 -15.84 -1.07
CA VAL A 188 1.84 -16.73 0.09
C VAL A 188 2.74 -17.95 -0.13
N ALA A 189 2.62 -18.64 -1.27
CA ALA A 189 3.44 -19.79 -1.61
C ALA A 189 4.94 -19.48 -1.57
N TYR A 190 5.34 -18.30 -2.06
CA TYR A 190 6.72 -17.82 -2.00
C TYR A 190 7.21 -17.60 -0.55
N LEU A 191 6.33 -17.18 0.36
CA LEU A 191 6.67 -16.89 1.75
C LEU A 191 6.55 -18.10 2.68
N LEU A 192 5.81 -19.14 2.29
CA LEU A 192 5.60 -20.35 3.11
C LEU A 192 6.94 -20.96 3.57
N PRO A 193 7.96 -21.20 2.72
CA PRO A 193 9.23 -21.78 3.17
C PRO A 193 9.91 -20.94 4.24
N PHE A 194 9.87 -19.61 4.10
CA PHE A 194 10.47 -18.68 5.07
C PHE A 194 9.75 -18.71 6.42
N ILE A 195 8.43 -18.84 6.40
CA ILE A 195 7.62 -18.96 7.62
C ILE A 195 7.89 -20.30 8.31
N PHE A 196 7.95 -21.40 7.56
CA PHE A 196 8.23 -22.73 8.12
C PHE A 196 9.64 -22.83 8.70
N ASP A 197 10.66 -22.35 8.00
CA ASP A 197 12.04 -22.41 8.48
C ASP A 197 12.22 -21.64 9.80
N SER A 198 11.62 -20.44 9.89
CA SER A 198 11.68 -19.62 11.11
C SER A 198 11.01 -20.27 12.34
N SER A 199 10.06 -21.18 12.13
CA SER A 199 9.35 -21.88 13.20
C SER A 199 10.19 -23.03 13.77
N CYS A 200 10.95 -23.74 12.93
CA CYS A 200 11.80 -24.85 13.37
C CYS A 200 13.03 -24.38 14.14
N THR A 201 13.63 -23.23 13.77
CA THR A 201 14.78 -22.68 14.53
C THR A 201 14.37 -22.19 15.92
N LEU A 202 13.09 -21.83 16.10
CA LEU A 202 12.51 -21.35 17.36
C LEU A 202 12.48 -22.45 18.43
N ALA A 203 12.23 -23.69 18.02
CA ALA A 203 12.04 -24.84 18.92
C ALA A 203 13.36 -25.49 19.39
N ARG A 204 14.48 -25.23 18.70
CA ARG A 204 15.76 -25.94 18.93
C ARG A 204 16.78 -25.18 19.78
N HIS A 205 16.47 -23.96 20.23
CA HIS A 205 17.38 -23.21 21.09
C HIS A 205 17.12 -23.53 22.57
N SER A 206 17.89 -24.50 23.07
CA SER A 206 18.08 -24.76 24.51
C SER A 206 18.50 -23.48 25.25
N PRO A 207 18.07 -23.32 26.52
CA PRO A 207 18.25 -22.11 27.33
C PRO A 207 19.70 -21.82 27.75
N ASP A 208 20.67 -22.66 27.41
CA ASP A 208 22.02 -22.53 27.93
C ASP A 208 22.94 -21.83 26.92
N SER A 209 23.62 -20.79 27.42
CA SER A 209 24.67 -19.97 26.79
C SER A 209 24.22 -18.70 26.06
N GLU A 210 24.14 -17.65 26.89
CA GLU A 210 24.51 -16.25 26.62
C GLU A 210 25.26 -15.97 25.31
N SER A 211 24.70 -15.06 24.50
CA SER A 211 25.44 -13.90 23.98
C SER A 211 24.50 -12.96 23.20
N GLN A 212 24.47 -11.70 23.65
CA GLN A 212 23.60 -10.56 23.32
C GLN A 212 23.33 -10.23 21.83
N SER A 213 23.95 -10.90 20.85
CA SER A 213 23.87 -10.50 19.44
C SER A 213 22.68 -11.09 18.66
N ARG A 214 22.08 -12.19 19.14
CA ARG A 214 20.97 -12.89 18.43
C ARG A 214 19.58 -12.25 18.59
N GLY A 215 19.40 -11.31 19.51
CA GLY A 215 18.10 -10.66 19.74
C GLY A 215 17.60 -9.79 18.57
N ARG A 216 18.51 -9.27 17.74
CA ARG A 216 18.19 -8.28 16.70
C ARG A 216 17.59 -8.90 15.42
N THR A 217 17.99 -10.12 15.07
CA THR A 217 17.48 -10.83 13.88
C THR A 217 16.06 -11.35 14.09
N ARG A 218 15.72 -11.79 15.30
CA ARG A 218 14.41 -12.36 15.65
C ARG A 218 13.27 -11.33 15.59
N LEU A 219 13.53 -10.10 16.02
CA LEU A 219 12.56 -9.00 15.97
C LEU A 219 12.16 -8.63 14.53
N THR A 220 13.08 -8.84 13.57
CA THR A 220 12.88 -8.47 12.16
C THR A 220 11.90 -9.41 11.46
N ILE A 221 11.93 -10.72 11.77
CA ILE A 221 11.08 -11.74 11.13
C ILE A 221 9.62 -11.61 11.56
N VAL A 222 9.36 -11.44 12.86
CA VAL A 222 7.99 -11.27 13.39
C VAL A 222 7.36 -9.99 12.85
N THR A 223 8.15 -8.91 12.76
CA THR A 223 7.71 -7.63 12.18
C THR A 223 7.42 -7.77 10.69
N LEU A 224 8.26 -8.51 9.95
CA LEU A 224 8.07 -8.76 8.53
C LEU A 224 6.78 -9.56 8.26
N ARG A 225 6.49 -10.60 9.06
CA ARG A 225 5.26 -11.41 8.92
C ARG A 225 4.00 -10.57 9.11
N GLY A 226 3.99 -9.71 10.14
CA GLY A 226 2.87 -8.80 10.39
C GLY A 226 2.68 -7.78 9.27
N ILE A 227 3.78 -7.25 8.72
CA ILE A 227 3.75 -6.33 7.58
C ILE A 227 3.20 -7.03 6.35
N ILE A 228 3.69 -8.21 6.00
CA ILE A 228 3.27 -8.91 4.78
C ILE A 228 1.81 -9.38 4.87
N LEU A 229 1.39 -9.94 6.01
CA LEU A 229 -0.01 -10.36 6.18
C LEU A 229 -0.99 -9.19 6.09
N ARG A 230 -0.60 -8.00 6.57
CA ARG A 230 -1.39 -6.78 6.41
C ARG A 230 -1.37 -6.24 4.98
N ILE A 231 -0.25 -6.33 4.27
CA ILE A 231 -0.22 -5.91 2.85
C ILE A 231 -1.04 -6.89 1.99
N GLY A 232 -1.03 -8.18 2.31
CA GLY A 232 -1.89 -9.19 1.68
C GLY A 232 -3.37 -9.10 2.05
N LEU A 233 -3.73 -8.32 3.08
CA LEU A 233 -5.12 -8.12 3.49
C LEU A 233 -5.89 -7.22 2.50
N TYR A 234 -5.22 -6.26 1.85
CA TYR A 234 -5.88 -5.35 0.90
C TYR A 234 -6.50 -6.11 -0.29
N PRO A 235 -5.76 -6.97 -1.02
CA PRO A 235 -6.33 -7.72 -2.13
C PRO A 235 -7.38 -8.72 -1.66
N LEU A 236 -7.24 -9.30 -0.47
CA LEU A 236 -8.24 -10.23 0.07
C LEU A 236 -9.59 -9.53 0.34
N VAL A 237 -9.56 -8.39 1.04
CA VAL A 237 -10.77 -7.60 1.31
C VAL A 237 -11.35 -7.07 0.00
N SER A 238 -10.52 -6.63 -0.94
CA SER A 238 -10.94 -6.23 -2.29
C SER A 238 -11.68 -7.37 -3.01
N CYS A 239 -11.05 -8.55 -3.10
CA CYS A 239 -11.62 -9.74 -3.72
C CYS A 239 -12.97 -10.12 -3.09
N LEU A 240 -13.06 -10.17 -1.75
CA LEU A 240 -14.31 -10.50 -1.05
C LEU A 240 -15.42 -9.50 -1.39
N MET A 241 -15.12 -8.20 -1.35
CA MET A 241 -16.10 -7.16 -1.66
C MET A 241 -16.54 -7.20 -3.12
N ASN A 242 -15.59 -7.35 -4.05
CA ASN A 242 -15.87 -7.35 -5.48
C ASN A 242 -16.65 -8.59 -5.91
N VAL A 243 -16.27 -9.78 -5.44
CA VAL A 243 -17.01 -11.03 -5.71
C VAL A 243 -18.42 -10.94 -5.14
N THR A 244 -18.57 -10.53 -3.87
CA THR A 244 -19.88 -10.47 -3.23
C THR A 244 -20.79 -9.44 -3.92
N SER A 245 -20.28 -8.24 -4.22
CA SER A 245 -21.04 -7.23 -4.98
C SER A 245 -21.43 -7.73 -6.37
N SER A 246 -20.53 -8.41 -7.08
CA SER A 246 -20.77 -8.94 -8.43
C SER A 246 -21.87 -10.01 -8.43
N LEU A 247 -21.78 -10.98 -7.51
CA LEU A 247 -22.77 -12.04 -7.37
C LEU A 247 -24.14 -11.47 -7.03
N LEU A 248 -24.19 -10.49 -6.13
CA LEU A 248 -25.44 -9.88 -5.71
C LEU A 248 -26.07 -9.01 -6.82
N SER A 249 -25.25 -8.34 -7.63
CA SER A 249 -25.71 -7.64 -8.83
C SER A 249 -26.32 -8.61 -9.85
N VAL A 250 -25.67 -9.74 -10.15
CA VAL A 250 -26.22 -10.76 -11.08
C VAL A 250 -27.51 -11.36 -10.53
N TYR A 251 -27.53 -11.69 -9.24
CA TYR A 251 -28.71 -12.24 -8.58
C TYR A 251 -29.89 -11.27 -8.65
N SER A 252 -29.66 -9.99 -8.34
CA SER A 252 -30.71 -8.95 -8.38
C SER A 252 -31.25 -8.76 -9.80
N LEU A 253 -30.39 -8.79 -10.83
CA LEU A 253 -30.82 -8.68 -12.23
C LEU A 253 -31.65 -9.89 -12.68
N ARG A 254 -31.32 -11.09 -12.19
CA ARG A 254 -32.07 -12.30 -12.52
C ARG A 254 -33.46 -12.29 -11.89
N GLU A 255 -33.57 -11.91 -10.62
CA GLU A 255 -34.87 -11.77 -9.96
C GLU A 255 -35.78 -10.78 -10.69
N GLU A 256 -35.22 -9.66 -11.18
CA GLU A 256 -35.99 -8.70 -11.97
C GLU A 256 -36.50 -9.27 -13.29
N ALA A 257 -35.69 -10.07 -13.99
CA ALA A 257 -36.05 -10.67 -15.26
C ALA A 257 -37.16 -11.74 -15.14
N GLU A 258 -37.26 -12.42 -14.00
CA GLU A 258 -38.29 -13.44 -13.75
C GLU A 258 -39.63 -12.82 -13.27
N ALA A 259 -39.71 -11.48 -13.14
CA ALA A 259 -40.88 -10.74 -12.67
C ALA A 259 -41.46 -11.26 -11.33
N VAL A 260 -40.64 -11.96 -10.54
CA VAL A 260 -41.05 -12.49 -9.24
C VAL A 260 -41.20 -11.28 -8.31
N PRO A 261 -42.37 -11.07 -7.67
CA PRO A 261 -42.55 -10.00 -6.70
C PRO A 261 -41.61 -10.24 -5.52
N SER A 262 -40.43 -9.63 -5.58
CA SER A 262 -39.31 -9.88 -4.70
C SER A 262 -39.58 -9.27 -3.32
N VAL A 263 -39.97 -10.11 -2.36
CA VAL A 263 -39.79 -9.84 -0.92
C VAL A 263 -38.31 -10.01 -0.53
N THR A 264 -37.45 -10.42 -1.47
CA THR A 264 -36.05 -10.77 -1.22
C THR A 264 -35.19 -9.55 -0.90
N PRO A 265 -34.36 -9.60 0.17
CA PRO A 265 -33.52 -8.49 0.64
C PRO A 265 -32.28 -8.23 -0.24
N ALA A 266 -32.20 -8.78 -1.46
CA ALA A 266 -30.98 -8.74 -2.27
C ALA A 266 -30.54 -7.32 -2.66
N LYS A 267 -31.47 -6.49 -3.13
CA LYS A 267 -31.19 -5.08 -3.51
C LYS A 267 -30.63 -4.22 -2.37
N PRO A 268 -31.30 -4.13 -1.19
CA PRO A 268 -30.77 -3.32 -0.09
C PRO A 268 -29.44 -3.86 0.44
N VAL A 269 -29.25 -5.19 0.44
CA VAL A 269 -27.96 -5.78 0.81
C VAL A 269 -26.88 -5.41 -0.20
N GLY A 270 -27.17 -5.40 -1.50
CA GLY A 270 -26.23 -4.99 -2.55
C GLY A 270 -25.71 -3.58 -2.31
N VAL A 271 -26.63 -2.66 -2.07
CA VAL A 271 -26.30 -1.27 -1.80
C VAL A 271 -25.57 -1.08 -0.47
N MET A 272 -25.92 -1.86 0.56
CA MET A 272 -25.16 -1.89 1.81
C MET A 272 -23.71 -2.31 1.58
N ILE A 273 -23.46 -3.35 0.77
CA ILE A 273 -22.11 -3.83 0.45
C ILE A 273 -21.33 -2.80 -0.37
N TYR A 274 -21.96 -2.17 -1.38
CA TYR A 274 -21.34 -1.09 -2.15
C TYR A 274 -20.97 0.11 -1.27
N SER A 275 -21.82 0.47 -0.31
CA SER A 275 -21.56 1.56 0.63
C SER A 275 -20.47 1.20 1.66
N ALA A 276 -20.50 -0.03 2.17
CA ALA A 276 -19.51 -0.56 3.10
C ALA A 276 -18.10 -0.63 2.51
N ARG A 277 -18.00 -0.78 1.18
CA ARG A 277 -16.71 -0.80 0.45
C ARG A 277 -15.86 0.43 0.76
N THR A 278 -16.43 1.63 0.65
CA THR A 278 -15.72 2.89 0.93
C THR A 278 -15.25 2.96 2.38
N LEU A 279 -16.09 2.54 3.33
CA LEU A 279 -15.75 2.50 4.75
C LEU A 279 -14.58 1.54 5.01
N MET A 280 -14.63 0.33 4.49
CA MET A 280 -13.61 -0.70 4.70
C MET A 280 -12.26 -0.27 4.12
N TYR A 281 -12.24 0.31 2.92
CA TYR A 281 -10.99 0.82 2.33
C TYR A 281 -10.41 2.00 3.10
N SER A 282 -11.26 2.88 3.63
CA SER A 282 -10.83 3.98 4.50
C SER A 282 -10.22 3.47 5.80
N MET A 283 -10.82 2.45 6.42
CA MET A 283 -10.29 1.82 7.64
C MET A 283 -8.96 1.11 7.38
N MET A 284 -8.84 0.42 6.25
CA MET A 284 -7.58 -0.20 5.87
C MET A 284 -6.48 0.83 5.67
N ALA A 285 -6.78 1.95 5.00
CA ALA A 285 -5.81 3.03 4.85
C ALA A 285 -5.42 3.70 6.18
N ALA A 286 -6.37 3.91 7.08
CA ALA A 286 -6.10 4.45 8.42
C ALA A 286 -5.22 3.52 9.27
N THR A 287 -5.25 2.22 9.00
CA THR A 287 -4.47 1.19 9.71
C THR A 287 -3.21 0.76 8.96
N ASP A 288 -2.90 1.42 7.83
CA ASP A 288 -1.73 1.10 7.02
C ASP A 288 -0.42 1.32 7.80
N PRO A 289 0.53 0.37 7.78
CA PRO A 289 1.78 0.51 8.51
C PRO A 289 2.62 1.71 8.07
N SER A 290 2.62 2.09 6.79
CA SER A 290 3.34 3.29 6.32
C SER A 290 2.73 4.55 6.90
N PHE A 291 1.40 4.62 6.96
CA PHE A 291 0.68 5.73 7.58
C PHE A 291 0.97 5.83 9.09
N LEU A 292 0.87 4.71 9.82
CA LEU A 292 1.15 4.68 11.26
C LEU A 292 2.62 5.00 11.58
N GLN A 293 3.56 4.54 10.75
CA GLN A 293 4.98 4.89 10.89
C GLN A 293 5.21 6.38 10.66
N ALA A 294 4.56 6.98 9.66
CA ALA A 294 4.65 8.42 9.40
C ALA A 294 4.15 9.26 10.59
N ILE A 295 3.06 8.84 11.24
CA ILE A 295 2.54 9.47 12.46
C ILE A 295 3.55 9.34 13.62
N ARG A 296 4.12 8.14 13.82
CA ARG A 296 5.11 7.91 14.89
C ARG A 296 6.37 8.74 14.68
N ALA A 297 6.88 8.80 13.45
CA ALA A 297 8.03 9.63 13.10
C ALA A 297 7.77 11.11 13.40
N ARG A 298 6.56 11.61 13.13
CA ARG A 298 6.18 12.99 13.47
C ARG A 298 6.17 13.23 14.97
N ARG A 299 5.59 12.32 15.75
CA ARG A 299 5.54 12.44 17.22
C ARG A 299 6.94 12.42 17.85
N ALA A 300 7.83 11.58 17.34
CA ALA A 300 9.22 11.54 17.79
C ALA A 300 9.94 12.87 17.52
N ALA A 301 9.82 13.42 16.31
CA ALA A 301 10.43 14.71 15.96
C ALA A 301 9.88 15.87 16.81
N SER A 302 8.59 15.85 17.15
CA SER A 302 8.01 16.85 18.06
C SER A 302 8.59 16.74 19.48
N ALA A 303 8.80 15.52 20.01
CA ALA A 303 9.39 15.31 21.34
C ALA A 303 10.84 15.81 21.43
N GLU A 304 11.64 15.58 20.39
CA GLU A 304 13.03 16.07 20.31
C GLU A 304 13.08 17.60 20.30
N SER A 305 12.17 18.26 19.56
CA SER A 305 12.10 19.73 19.53
C SER A 305 11.77 20.34 20.89
N SER A 306 10.86 19.71 21.65
CA SER A 306 10.53 20.15 23.02
C SER A 306 11.70 19.98 23.98
N SER A 307 12.44 18.86 23.89
CA SER A 307 13.61 18.62 24.74
C SER A 307 14.76 19.60 24.47
N THR A 308 14.96 19.97 23.21
CA THR A 308 15.99 20.93 22.81
C THR A 308 15.64 22.34 23.28
N ALA A 309 14.36 22.73 23.15
CA ALA A 309 13.88 24.00 23.68
C ALA A 309 14.08 24.07 25.20
N GLN A 310 13.74 23.02 25.94
CA GLN A 310 13.90 22.98 27.40
C GLN A 310 15.37 23.05 27.84
N ARG A 311 16.29 22.46 27.07
CA ARG A 311 17.74 22.54 27.34
C ARG A 311 18.31 23.93 27.04
N ALA A 312 17.75 24.65 26.07
CA ALA A 312 18.14 26.03 25.79
C ALA A 312 17.66 27.02 26.87
N THR A 313 16.54 26.74 27.54
CA THR A 313 16.04 27.59 28.64
C THR A 313 16.63 27.25 30.00
N GLN A 314 17.29 26.10 30.16
CA GLN A 314 18.19 25.87 31.29
C GLN A 314 19.42 26.78 31.10
N VAL A 315 19.27 28.02 31.56
CA VAL A 315 20.39 28.92 31.88
C VAL A 315 21.40 28.06 32.63
N PRO A 316 22.65 27.95 32.16
CA PRO A 316 23.66 27.20 32.89
C PRO A 316 23.63 27.75 34.32
N PRO A 317 23.51 26.89 35.35
CA PRO A 317 23.60 27.37 36.72
C PRO A 317 24.87 28.19 36.78
N SER A 318 24.73 29.45 37.17
CA SER A 318 25.84 30.39 37.32
C SER A 318 26.94 29.66 38.06
N VAL A 319 27.94 29.20 37.30
CA VAL A 319 29.12 28.55 37.85
C VAL A 319 29.81 29.66 38.61
N CYS A 320 29.62 29.67 39.92
CA CYS A 320 30.47 30.41 40.82
C CYS A 320 31.87 29.86 40.55
N LEU A 321 32.71 30.68 39.92
CA LEU A 321 34.07 30.37 39.55
C LEU A 321 34.91 30.24 40.83
N THR A 322 34.80 29.12 41.53
CA THR A 322 35.81 28.71 42.51
C THR A 322 36.96 28.09 41.73
N THR A 323 37.94 28.93 41.43
CA THR A 323 39.27 28.55 40.94
C THR A 323 39.92 27.65 41.99
N PHE A 324 39.80 26.33 41.85
CA PHE A 324 40.70 25.39 42.49
C PHE A 324 41.88 25.17 41.56
N VAL A 325 43.00 25.80 41.91
CA VAL A 325 44.31 25.57 41.30
C VAL A 325 44.83 24.26 41.90
N ASP A 326 44.67 23.16 41.19
CA ASP A 326 45.39 21.91 41.50
C ASP A 326 46.80 22.02 40.91
N LEU A 327 47.76 22.32 41.79
CA LEU A 327 49.19 22.23 41.52
C LEU A 327 49.59 20.76 41.46
N THR A 328 49.55 20.17 40.27
CA THR A 328 50.25 18.91 40.00
C THR A 328 51.72 19.23 39.69
N VAL A 329 52.59 18.86 40.63
CA VAL A 329 54.05 18.91 40.46
C VAL A 329 54.45 17.73 39.58
N GLU A 330 54.70 18.01 38.30
CA GLU A 330 55.24 17.04 37.35
C GLU A 330 56.77 17.14 37.36
N SER A 331 57.43 16.11 37.91
CA SER A 331 58.88 15.94 37.89
C SER A 331 59.27 15.22 36.59
N THR A 332 59.64 15.98 35.56
CA THR A 332 60.20 15.44 34.32
C THR A 332 61.72 15.59 34.29
N GLN A 333 62.40 14.45 34.44
CA GLN A 333 63.83 14.28 34.18
C GLN A 333 64.08 14.38 32.67
N GLY A 334 65.06 15.20 32.29
CA GLY A 334 65.40 15.46 30.91
C GLY A 334 66.03 14.28 30.18
N THR A 335 65.87 14.29 28.85
CA THR A 335 66.90 13.81 27.94
C THR A 335 66.78 14.60 26.64
N GLU A 336 67.85 15.34 26.41
CA GLU A 336 68.17 16.22 25.29
C GLU A 336 68.50 15.38 24.06
N SER A 337 67.89 15.66 22.92
CA SER A 337 68.45 15.39 21.59
C SER A 337 67.72 16.18 20.52
N ASP A 338 68.51 17.00 19.83
CA ASP A 338 68.17 17.88 18.74
C ASP A 338 67.52 17.17 17.54
N HIS A 339 66.48 17.79 16.95
CA HIS A 339 66.46 17.99 15.50
C HIS A 339 65.45 19.08 15.07
N LEU A 340 65.99 20.08 14.37
CA LEU A 340 65.25 21.14 13.65
C LEU A 340 64.35 20.59 12.53
N GLY A 341 63.17 21.20 12.36
CA GLY A 341 62.35 21.08 11.16
C GLY A 341 61.02 21.84 11.24
N HIS A 342 61.05 23.11 10.84
CA HIS A 342 59.89 23.99 10.60
C HIS A 342 58.92 23.42 9.55
N GLU A 343 57.60 23.41 9.80
CA GLU A 343 56.58 24.12 9.00
C GLU A 343 55.14 23.96 9.52
N SER A 344 54.35 25.01 9.30
CA SER A 344 53.04 25.35 9.89
C SER A 344 51.90 24.36 9.63
N GLN A 345 51.18 24.03 10.70
CA GLN A 345 49.82 23.49 10.70
C GLN A 345 48.77 24.62 10.65
N THR A 346 47.87 24.58 9.67
CA THR A 346 46.49 25.07 9.80
C THR A 346 45.58 23.87 10.04
N HIS A 347 45.16 23.68 11.29
CA HIS A 347 44.31 22.58 11.73
C HIS A 347 42.84 22.97 11.50
N VAL A 348 42.23 22.47 10.42
CA VAL A 348 40.77 22.53 10.20
C VAL A 348 40.16 21.26 10.78
N GLU A 349 39.40 21.42 11.84
CA GLU A 349 38.70 20.34 12.53
C GLU A 349 37.42 19.98 11.77
N THR A 350 37.53 19.11 10.76
CA THR A 350 36.36 18.50 10.11
C THR A 350 35.79 17.39 10.99
N LEU A 351 34.66 17.68 11.62
CA LEU A 351 33.76 16.73 12.27
C LEU A 351 33.28 15.68 11.25
N ASN A 352 33.99 14.56 11.20
CA ASN A 352 33.66 13.43 10.33
C ASN A 352 32.63 12.54 11.03
N VAL A 353 31.34 12.88 10.88
CA VAL A 353 30.21 12.06 11.34
C VAL A 353 30.07 10.85 10.40
N ASN A 354 30.78 9.78 10.75
CA ASN A 354 30.72 8.52 10.02
C ASN A 354 29.39 7.80 10.35
N ARG A 355 28.32 8.18 9.64
CA ARG A 355 26.99 7.58 9.75
C ARG A 355 26.97 6.25 9.02
N THR A 356 27.14 5.16 9.77
CA THR A 356 27.08 3.79 9.28
C THR A 356 25.64 3.40 8.94
N GLU A 357 25.15 3.75 7.75
CA GLU A 357 23.91 3.19 7.21
C GLU A 357 24.17 1.74 6.76
N ARG A 358 23.84 0.79 7.64
CA ARG A 358 23.88 -0.64 7.33
C ARG A 358 22.76 -1.02 6.36
N THR A 359 23.16 -1.38 5.15
CA THR A 359 22.37 -2.04 4.12
C THR A 359 21.99 -3.47 4.57
N VAL A 360 20.81 -3.63 5.18
CA VAL A 360 20.28 -4.95 5.60
C VAL A 360 19.85 -5.83 4.40
N GLY A 361 19.84 -5.28 3.18
CA GLY A 361 19.46 -6.02 1.97
C GLY A 361 20.54 -6.97 1.40
N MET A 362 21.81 -6.85 1.80
CA MET A 362 22.89 -7.65 1.20
C MET A 362 23.13 -9.01 1.88
N SER A 363 22.66 -9.21 3.11
CA SER A 363 22.88 -10.47 3.84
C SER A 363 22.05 -11.65 3.30
N LEU A 364 20.87 -11.39 2.71
CA LEU A 364 20.09 -12.43 2.03
C LEU A 364 20.68 -12.80 0.65
N ARG A 365 21.47 -11.91 0.02
CA ARG A 365 22.13 -12.17 -1.27
C ARG A 365 23.32 -13.13 -1.13
N ALA A 366 24.16 -12.93 -0.13
CA ALA A 366 25.34 -13.77 0.07
C ALA A 366 24.97 -15.24 0.32
N LYS A 367 23.89 -15.49 1.10
CA LYS A 367 23.45 -16.85 1.41
C LYS A 367 22.80 -17.59 0.23
N LYS A 368 22.13 -16.87 -0.69
CA LYS A 368 21.51 -17.47 -1.88
C LYS A 368 22.53 -17.74 -3.00
N VAL A 369 23.55 -16.90 -3.13
CA VAL A 369 24.67 -17.14 -4.06
C VAL A 369 25.54 -18.30 -3.58
N GLU A 370 25.77 -18.46 -2.27
CA GLU A 370 26.51 -19.62 -1.75
C GLU A 370 25.76 -20.95 -1.84
N LEU A 371 24.42 -20.95 -1.69
CA LEU A 371 23.61 -22.17 -1.85
C LEU A 371 23.50 -22.61 -3.32
N PHE A 372 23.35 -21.66 -4.26
CA PHE A 372 23.30 -22.00 -5.69
C PHE A 372 24.67 -22.45 -6.23
N LYS A 373 25.77 -21.88 -5.71
CA LYS A 373 27.14 -22.27 -6.08
C LYS A 373 27.58 -23.62 -5.46
N ARG A 374 26.88 -24.10 -4.43
CA ARG A 374 27.13 -25.42 -3.82
C ARG A 374 26.43 -26.54 -4.58
N ASP A 375 25.24 -26.29 -5.12
CA ASP A 375 24.52 -27.27 -5.94
C ASP A 375 25.12 -27.41 -7.35
N GLU A 376 25.84 -26.39 -7.86
CA GLU A 376 26.63 -26.51 -9.12
C GLU A 376 27.96 -27.25 -8.95
N MET A 377 28.50 -27.37 -7.72
CA MET A 377 29.79 -28.04 -7.48
C MET A 377 29.68 -29.53 -7.13
N GLU A 378 28.49 -30.08 -6.88
CA GLU A 378 28.29 -31.52 -6.66
C GLU A 378 27.78 -32.28 -7.91
N GLY A 379 27.72 -31.61 -9.07
CA GLY A 379 27.19 -32.18 -10.31
C GLY A 379 28.10 -32.04 -11.52
N VAL A 380 29.41 -32.34 -11.42
CA VAL A 380 30.29 -32.44 -12.60
C VAL A 380 31.04 -33.76 -12.60
N GLY A 381 30.46 -34.74 -13.30
CA GLY A 381 31.17 -35.87 -13.89
C GLY A 381 31.28 -35.66 -15.40
N ALA A 382 32.53 -35.53 -15.86
CA ALA A 382 33.02 -35.75 -17.23
C ALA A 382 32.56 -34.83 -18.39
N ALA A 383 33.41 -33.82 -18.64
CA ALA A 383 34.07 -33.45 -19.91
C ALA A 383 33.27 -33.23 -21.23
N GLU A 384 33.28 -31.98 -21.72
CA GLU A 384 33.80 -31.59 -23.04
C GLU A 384 34.06 -30.06 -23.07
N PRO A 385 35.10 -29.55 -23.76
CA PRO A 385 35.39 -28.11 -23.81
C PRO A 385 34.77 -27.45 -25.04
N VAL A 386 34.44 -26.15 -24.96
CA VAL A 386 34.71 -25.09 -25.99
C VAL A 386 33.87 -23.81 -25.76
N ALA A 387 34.56 -22.67 -25.94
CA ALA A 387 34.14 -21.31 -26.28
C ALA A 387 33.62 -20.34 -25.19
N ASP A 388 34.53 -19.43 -24.82
CA ASP A 388 34.33 -18.05 -24.38
C ASP A 388 33.59 -17.22 -25.47
N PRO A 389 32.68 -16.29 -25.11
CA PRO A 389 33.11 -14.89 -25.10
C PRO A 389 32.48 -14.01 -24.01
N SER A 390 33.37 -13.41 -23.22
CA SER A 390 33.52 -11.99 -22.90
C SER A 390 32.32 -11.01 -23.01
N SER A 391 32.14 -10.30 -21.90
CA SER A 391 31.84 -8.86 -21.77
C SER A 391 30.40 -8.35 -21.98
N ALA A 392 29.67 -8.19 -20.87
CA ALA A 392 28.72 -7.11 -20.67
C ALA A 392 28.49 -6.90 -19.16
N GLU A 393 29.47 -6.28 -18.52
CA GLU A 393 29.44 -5.84 -17.13
C GLU A 393 28.59 -4.57 -17.03
N TRP A 394 27.37 -4.68 -16.49
CA TRP A 394 26.53 -3.52 -16.18
C TRP A 394 26.57 -3.21 -14.68
N ASP A 395 27.35 -2.16 -14.39
CA ASP A 395 27.30 -1.34 -13.19
C ASP A 395 25.86 -0.89 -12.87
N VAL A 396 25.21 -1.55 -11.92
CA VAL A 396 23.98 -1.05 -11.26
C VAL A 396 24.06 -1.33 -9.76
N VAL A 397 24.97 -0.64 -9.08
CA VAL A 397 24.95 -0.52 -7.62
C VAL A 397 25.15 0.95 -7.25
N ARG A 398 24.06 1.73 -7.22
CA ARG A 398 24.07 2.95 -6.40
C ARG A 398 22.75 3.51 -5.85
N HIS A 399 21.56 2.97 -6.14
CA HIS A 399 20.33 3.50 -5.52
C HIS A 399 19.31 2.42 -5.14
N ILE A 400 19.57 1.78 -4.01
CA ILE A 400 18.55 1.43 -3.00
C ILE A 400 18.40 2.68 -2.13
#